data_AF-A0A067GB70-F1
#
_entry.id   AF-A0A067GB70-F1
#
_cell.length_a   1.000
_cell.length_b   1.000
_cell.length_c   1.000
_cell.angle_alpha   90.00
_cell.angle_beta   90.00
_cell.angle_gamma   90.00
#
_symmetry.space_group_name_H-M   'P 1'
#
loop_
_entity.id
_entity.type
_entity.pdbx_description
1 polymer ?
#
loop_
_entity_poly.entity_id
_entity_poly.type
_entity_poly.pdbx_seq_one_letter_code
_entity_poly.pdbx_strand_id
1 'polypeptide(L)'
;FVPDARFEEVKKFVKSGVFGSYNYDELMGSLEGNEGFGQADYFLVGKDFPSYLECQEKVDEAYCDQKRWTRMSIMNTAGSSKFSSDRTIQEYARDIWNIIPVELP
;
A
#
# COMPACT_ATOMS: atom_id res chain seq x y z
N PHE A 1 -3.55 0.99 -22.34
CA PHE A 1 -2.37 1.24 -21.50
C PHE A 1 -1.25 0.36 -22.03
N VAL A 2 -0.01 0.86 -22.08
CA VAL A 2 1.15 0.03 -22.48
C VAL A 2 1.89 -0.34 -21.19
N PRO A 3 1.94 -1.62 -20.81
CA PRO A 3 2.62 -2.05 -19.60
C PRO A 3 4.13 -1.84 -19.68
N ASP A 4 4.76 -1.53 -18.54
CA ASP A 4 6.22 -1.47 -18.42
C ASP A 4 6.83 -2.85 -18.67
N ALA A 5 8.00 -2.89 -19.30
CA ALA A 5 8.67 -4.14 -19.66
C ALA A 5 8.97 -5.02 -18.43
N ARG A 6 9.30 -4.41 -17.29
CA ARG A 6 9.57 -5.11 -16.02
C ARG A 6 8.30 -5.76 -15.48
N PHE A 7 7.13 -5.13 -15.68
CA PHE A 7 5.85 -5.71 -15.27
C PHE A 7 5.52 -6.98 -16.08
N GLU A 8 5.76 -6.95 -17.39
CA GLU A 8 5.60 -8.13 -18.26
C GLU A 8 6.61 -9.24 -17.93
N GLU A 9 7.85 -8.87 -17.60
CA GLU A 9 8.87 -9.83 -17.14
C GLU A 9 8.41 -10.55 -15.87
N VAL A 10 7.91 -9.81 -14.88
CA VAL A 10 7.40 -10.38 -13.62
C VAL A 10 6.22 -11.30 -13.87
N LYS A 11 5.23 -10.91 -14.69
CA LYS A 11 4.10 -11.79 -15.03
C LYS A 11 4.57 -13.10 -15.65
N LYS A 12 5.51 -13.04 -16.60
CA LYS A 12 6.11 -14.23 -17.23
C LYS A 12 6.88 -15.09 -16.22
N PHE A 13 7.63 -14.45 -15.32
CA PHE A 13 8.39 -15.15 -14.30
C PHE A 13 7.48 -15.89 -13.32
N VAL A 14 6.35 -15.30 -12.89
CA VAL A 14 5.37 -16.00 -12.06
C VAL A 14 4.72 -17.16 -12.82
N LYS A 15 4.38 -16.96 -14.10
CA LYS A 15 3.83 -18.02 -14.98
C LYS A 15 4.84 -19.13 -15.33
N SER A 16 6.12 -18.98 -15.01
CA SER A 16 7.16 -19.96 -15.33
C SER A 16 7.08 -21.27 -14.53
N GLY A 17 6.29 -21.31 -13.44
CA GLY A 17 6.21 -22.46 -12.54
C GLY A 17 7.31 -22.51 -11.47
N VAL A 18 8.17 -21.48 -11.38
CA VAL A 18 9.24 -21.40 -10.37
C VAL A 18 8.70 -21.38 -8.93
N PHE A 19 7.46 -20.92 -8.73
CA PHE A 19 6.83 -20.83 -7.40
C PHE A 19 6.03 -22.08 -7.01
N GLY A 20 6.16 -23.20 -7.75
CA GLY A 20 5.54 -24.48 -7.43
C GLY A 20 4.56 -24.96 -8.49
N SER A 21 3.75 -25.97 -8.15
CA SER A 21 2.86 -26.65 -9.09
C SER A 21 1.57 -25.90 -9.41
N TYR A 22 1.29 -24.80 -8.69
CA TYR A 22 0.09 -23.99 -8.94
C TYR A 22 0.32 -23.05 -10.13
N ASN A 23 -0.60 -23.09 -11.09
CA ASN A 23 -0.57 -22.21 -12.23
C ASN A 23 -1.38 -20.93 -11.92
N TYR A 24 -0.67 -19.84 -11.63
CA TYR A 24 -1.23 -18.53 -11.30
C TYR A 24 -1.90 -17.80 -12.48
N ASP A 25 -2.25 -18.50 -13.56
CA ASP A 25 -2.83 -17.92 -14.78
C ASP A 25 -4.14 -17.16 -14.53
N GLU A 26 -5.02 -17.65 -13.65
CA GLU A 26 -6.28 -16.96 -13.33
C GLU A 26 -6.02 -15.62 -12.63
N LEU A 27 -5.12 -15.61 -11.64
CA LEU A 27 -4.71 -14.41 -10.92
C LEU A 27 -4.03 -13.40 -11.86
N MET A 28 -3.12 -13.87 -12.72
CA MET A 28 -2.45 -13.00 -13.67
C MET A 28 -3.40 -12.51 -14.77
N GLY A 29 -4.40 -13.31 -15.12
CA GLY A 29 -5.45 -12.97 -16.08
C GLY A 29 -6.30 -11.78 -15.64
N SER A 30 -6.47 -11.54 -14.32
CA SER A 30 -7.19 -10.34 -13.85
C SER A 30 -6.46 -9.02 -14.18
N LEU A 31 -5.16 -9.10 -14.44
CA LEU A 31 -4.29 -7.97 -14.79
C LEU A 31 -4.11 -7.85 -16.32
N GLU A 32 -4.79 -8.71 -17.09
CA GLU A 32 -4.72 -8.78 -18.54
C GLU A 32 -6.08 -8.42 -19.17
N GLY A 33 -6.07 -8.12 -20.47
CA GLY A 33 -7.25 -7.62 -21.20
C GLY A 33 -7.40 -6.10 -21.11
N ASN A 34 -8.34 -5.56 -21.87
CA ASN A 34 -8.65 -4.12 -21.91
C ASN A 34 -10.06 -3.80 -21.39
N GLU A 35 -10.91 -4.82 -21.24
CA GLU A 35 -12.29 -4.72 -20.77
C GLU A 35 -12.75 -6.08 -20.21
N GLY A 36 -13.78 -6.08 -19.36
CA GLY A 36 -14.34 -7.30 -18.75
C GLY A 36 -14.42 -7.24 -17.23
N PHE A 37 -15.47 -7.83 -16.65
CA PHE A 37 -15.63 -7.90 -15.20
C PHE A 37 -14.54 -8.79 -14.58
N GLY A 38 -13.79 -8.26 -13.62
CA GLY A 38 -12.68 -8.96 -12.97
C GLY A 38 -11.39 -9.04 -13.81
N GLN A 39 -11.31 -8.27 -14.90
CA GLN A 39 -10.14 -8.22 -15.80
C GLN A 39 -9.67 -6.78 -16.00
N ALA A 40 -8.75 -6.59 -16.95
CA ALA A 40 -8.29 -5.31 -17.44
C ALA A 40 -7.55 -4.44 -16.43
N ASP A 41 -6.95 -5.05 -15.41
CA ASP A 41 -6.17 -4.34 -14.39
C ASP A 41 -6.93 -3.13 -13.81
N TYR A 42 -8.17 -3.37 -13.38
CA TYR A 42 -9.07 -2.32 -12.89
C TYR A 42 -8.47 -1.48 -11.74
N PHE A 43 -7.61 -2.10 -10.93
CA PHE A 43 -6.94 -1.46 -9.79
C PHE A 43 -5.59 -0.81 -10.15
N LEU A 44 -5.25 -0.73 -11.44
CA LEU A 44 -4.06 -0.02 -11.94
C LEU A 44 -2.73 -0.58 -11.42
N VAL A 45 -2.67 -1.88 -11.12
CA VAL A 45 -1.47 -2.55 -10.60
C VAL A 45 -0.30 -2.42 -11.57
N GLY A 46 -0.53 -2.73 -12.85
CA GLY A 46 0.49 -2.61 -13.88
C GLY A 46 0.84 -1.16 -14.20
N LYS A 47 -0.13 -0.25 -14.04
CA LYS A 47 0.07 1.18 -14.28
C LYS A 47 0.95 1.85 -13.23
N ASP A 48 0.76 1.52 -11.96
CA ASP A 48 1.55 2.06 -10.84
C ASP A 48 2.82 1.24 -10.55
N PHE A 49 2.98 0.08 -11.17
CA PHE A 49 4.16 -0.77 -10.99
C PHE A 49 5.51 -0.04 -11.19
N PRO A 50 5.71 0.78 -12.26
CA PRO A 50 7.00 1.44 -12.48
C PRO A 50 7.34 2.46 -11.40
N SER A 51 6.36 3.29 -11.03
CA SER A 51 6.52 4.32 -10.01
C SER A 51 6.70 3.70 -8.62
N TYR A 52 6.06 2.56 -8.37
CA TYR A 52 6.26 1.78 -7.16
C TYR A 52 7.70 1.25 -7.05
N LEU A 53 8.25 0.67 -8.12
CA LEU A 53 9.65 0.21 -8.14
C LEU A 53 10.64 1.37 -7.93
N GLU A 54 10.46 2.48 -8.63
CA GLU A 54 11.28 3.69 -8.44
C GLU A 54 11.17 4.27 -7.02
N CYS A 55 10.02 4.12 -6.37
CA CYS A 55 9.84 4.51 -4.99
C CYS A 55 10.60 3.57 -4.04
N GLN A 56 10.60 2.26 -4.31
CA GLN A 56 11.35 1.29 -3.53
C GLN A 56 12.86 1.52 -3.63
N GLU A 57 13.39 1.91 -4.80
CA GLU A 57 14.81 2.29 -4.93
C GLU A 57 15.18 3.46 -3.99
N LYS A 58 14.28 4.46 -3.84
CA LYS A 58 14.48 5.57 -2.90
C LYS A 58 14.42 5.12 -1.44
N VAL A 59 13.62 4.09 -1.14
CA VAL A 59 13.57 3.48 0.19
C VAL A 59 14.90 2.79 0.50
N ASP A 60 15.45 2.03 -0.44
CA ASP A 60 16.75 1.37 -0.30
C ASP A 60 17.87 2.40 -0.08
N GLU A 61 17.92 3.46 -0.89
CA GLU A 61 18.86 4.57 -0.72
C GLU A 61 18.73 5.24 0.66
N ALA A 62 17.50 5.48 1.11
CA ALA A 62 17.24 6.08 2.42
C ALA A 62 17.63 5.15 3.56
N TYR A 63 17.49 3.83 3.40
CA TYR A 63 17.86 2.84 4.40
C TYR A 63 19.38 2.69 4.51
N CYS A 64 20.14 2.84 3.42
CA CYS A 64 21.61 2.89 3.49
C CYS A 64 22.12 3.99 4.42
N ASP A 65 21.44 5.15 4.47
CA ASP A 65 21.71 6.20 5.47
C ASP A 65 20.88 5.99 6.74
N GLN A 66 21.41 5.19 7.66
CA GLN A 66 20.76 4.90 8.94
C GLN A 66 20.45 6.15 9.77
N LYS A 67 21.26 7.23 9.69
CA LYS A 67 20.98 8.46 10.45
C LYS A 67 19.73 9.15 9.92
N ARG A 68 19.63 9.27 8.60
CA ARG A 68 18.43 9.80 7.93
C ARG A 68 17.22 8.91 8.21
N TRP A 69 17.36 7.59 8.10
CA TRP A 69 16.28 6.64 8.34
C TRP A 69 15.72 6.72 9.77
N THR A 70 16.59 6.68 10.78
CA THR A 70 16.18 6.80 12.19
C THR A 70 15.52 8.15 12.47
N ARG A 71 16.05 9.24 11.89
CA ARG A 71 15.41 10.56 12.01
C ARG A 71 14.00 10.55 11.43
N MET A 72 13.79 9.96 10.25
CA MET A 72 12.45 9.84 9.64
C MET A 72 11.50 9.06 10.54
N SER A 73 11.95 7.93 11.11
CA SER A 73 11.16 7.12 12.04
C SER A 73 10.72 7.92 13.28
N ILE A 74 11.64 8.61 13.96
CA ILE A 74 11.32 9.42 15.15
C ILE A 74 10.32 10.54 14.81
N MET A 75 10.52 11.22 13.68
CA MET A 75 9.63 12.30 13.25
C MET A 75 8.22 11.80 12.93
N ASN A 76 8.08 10.58 12.37
CA ASN A 76 6.77 9.98 12.16
C ASN A 76 6.04 9.75 13.49
N THR A 77 6.69 9.19 14.50
CA THR A 77 6.08 9.02 15.83
C THR A 77 5.70 10.37 16.44
N ALA A 78 6.58 11.36 16.37
CA ALA A 78 6.31 12.70 16.89
C ALA A 78 5.12 13.39 16.18
N GLY A 79 4.92 13.13 14.89
CA GLY A 79 3.82 13.69 14.09
C GLY A 79 2.50 12.90 14.13
N SER A 80 2.44 11.76 14.84
CA SER A 80 1.30 10.84 14.76
C SER A 80 0.11 11.22 15.66
N SER A 81 0.22 12.24 16.50
CA SER A 81 -0.78 12.58 17.53
C SER A 81 -2.20 12.80 16.99
N LYS A 82 -2.33 13.36 15.78
CA LYS A 82 -3.62 13.59 15.11
C LYS A 82 -4.43 12.30 14.92
N PHE A 83 -3.76 11.16 14.78
CA PHE A 83 -4.39 9.87 14.50
C PHE A 83 -4.78 9.10 15.78
N SER A 84 -4.64 9.70 16.97
CA SER A 84 -5.14 9.08 18.21
C SER A 84 -6.66 8.90 18.16
N SER A 85 -7.13 7.72 18.56
CA SER A 85 -8.55 7.42 18.72
C SER A 85 -9.21 8.31 19.77
N ASP A 86 -8.47 8.72 20.80
CA ASP A 86 -9.01 9.56 21.89
C ASP A 86 -9.56 10.88 21.35
N ARG A 87 -8.84 11.50 20.41
CA ARG A 87 -9.30 12.72 19.71
C ARG A 87 -10.60 12.43 18.95
N THR A 88 -10.65 11.33 18.21
CA THR A 88 -11.85 10.94 17.44
C THR A 88 -13.04 10.68 18.38
N ILE A 89 -12.85 9.95 19.49
CA ILE A 89 -13.90 9.70 20.48
C ILE A 89 -14.38 11.01 21.12
N GLN A 90 -13.48 11.95 21.41
CA GLN A 90 -13.84 13.28 21.92
C GLN A 90 -14.68 14.09 20.91
N GLU A 91 -14.35 14.01 19.62
CA GLU A 91 -15.13 14.66 18.55
C GLU A 91 -16.52 14.04 18.42
N TYR A 92 -16.62 12.70 18.40
CA TYR A 92 -17.92 12.02 18.40
C TYR A 92 -18.74 12.35 19.65
N ALA A 93 -18.13 12.34 20.84
CA ALA A 93 -18.80 12.65 22.10
C ALA A 93 -19.37 14.06 22.12
N ARG A 94 -18.65 15.04 21.57
CA ARG A 94 -19.06 16.45 21.54
C ARG A 94 -20.06 16.76 20.43
N ASP A 95 -19.75 16.35 19.21
CA ASP A 95 -20.42 16.87 18.01
C ASP A 95 -21.60 15.99 17.57
N ILE A 96 -21.66 14.74 18.02
CA ILE A 96 -22.72 13.78 17.62
C ILE A 96 -23.50 13.26 18.83
N TRP A 97 -22.81 12.68 19.83
CA TRP A 97 -23.49 12.00 20.93
C TRP A 97 -23.94 12.94 22.05
N ASN A 98 -23.31 14.11 22.15
CA ASN A 98 -23.54 15.11 23.20
C ASN A 98 -23.44 14.50 24.62
N ILE A 99 -22.37 13.73 24.86
CA ILE A 99 -22.07 13.10 26.15
C ILE A 99 -20.79 13.66 26.76
N ILE A 100 -20.69 13.61 28.08
CA ILE A 100 -19.50 14.00 28.84
C ILE A 100 -18.92 12.80 29.61
N PRO A 101 -17.61 12.78 29.91
CA PRO A 101 -17.00 11.72 30.70
C PRO A 101 -17.62 11.61 32.10
N VAL A 102 -17.71 10.39 32.62
CA VAL A 102 -18.12 10.10 34.00
C VAL A 102 -16.96 9.39 34.70
N GLU A 103 -16.38 10.02 35.71
CA GLU A 103 -15.34 9.41 36.55
C GLU A 103 -15.98 8.59 37.66
N LEU A 104 -15.50 7.36 37.86
CA LEU A 104 -15.95 6.48 38.94
C LEU A 104 -15.14 6.78 40.22
N PRO A 105 -15.77 6.67 41.41
CA PRO A 105 -15.12 6.92 42.70
C PRO A 105 -14.05 5.88 43.07
#